data_AF-A0A7K3S8R3-F1
#
_entry.id   AF-A0A7K3S8R3-F1
#
_cell.length_a   1.000
_cell.length_b   1.000
_cell.length_c   1.000
_cell.angle_alpha   90.00
_cell.angle_beta   90.00
_cell.angle_gamma   90.00
#
_symmetry.space_group_name_H-M   'P 1'
#
loop_
_entity.id
_entity.type
_entity.pdbx_description
1 polymer ?
#
loop_
_entity_poly.entity_id
_entity_poly.type
_entity_poly.pdbx_seq_one_letter_code
_entity_poly.pdbx_strand_id
1 'polypeptide(L)'
;VVVSAVPVGPEPADDPLVDRLMRRAIGAVLAELYADLARMEAVLADSATDWTAVRPPRLTDGPCTGVYRKVVGGTPRSSRTVSRADVAHAMLALIDDPAAVKQGVGIAY
;
A
#
# COMPACT_ATOMS: atom_id res chain seq x y z
N VAL A 1 -5.71 -4.26 11.15
CA VAL A 1 -5.36 -3.46 9.95
C VAL A 1 -4.23 -2.50 10.29
N VAL A 2 -3.19 -2.41 9.44
CA VAL A 2 -2.04 -1.49 9.61
C VAL A 2 -1.78 -0.70 8.34
N VAL A 3 -0.95 0.34 8.41
CA VAL A 3 -0.46 1.10 7.25
C VAL A 3 0.98 0.71 6.95
N SER A 4 1.28 0.52 5.68
CA SER A 4 2.60 0.23 5.10
C SER A 4 2.80 1.16 3.89
N ALA A 5 3.45 0.69 2.82
CA ALA A 5 3.70 1.46 1.62
C ALA A 5 3.72 0.60 0.36
N VAL A 6 3.37 1.21 -0.77
CA VAL A 6 3.39 0.56 -2.10
C VAL A 6 4.69 -0.22 -2.38
N PRO A 7 5.91 0.31 -2.12
CA PRO A 7 7.14 -0.40 -2.46
C PRO A 7 7.39 -1.73 -1.73
N VAL A 8 6.61 -2.05 -0.70
CA VAL A 8 6.68 -3.35 0.00
C VAL A 8 5.94 -4.45 -0.76
N GLY A 9 5.00 -4.07 -1.63
CA GLY A 9 4.20 -5.01 -2.42
C GLY A 9 4.75 -5.31 -3.81
N PRO A 10 4.23 -6.35 -4.48
CA PRO A 10 4.59 -6.64 -5.85
C PRO A 10 4.18 -5.48 -6.77
N GLU A 11 5.04 -5.23 -7.75
CA GLU A 11 4.84 -4.16 -8.73
C GLU A 11 3.91 -4.61 -9.89
N PRO A 12 3.12 -3.70 -10.46
CA PRO A 12 2.42 -3.94 -11.72
C PRO A 12 3.43 -4.13 -12.84
N ALA A 13 3.32 -5.23 -13.60
CA ALA A 13 4.23 -5.52 -14.71
C ALA A 13 4.19 -4.47 -15.83
N ASP A 14 3.04 -3.83 -16.00
CA ASP A 14 2.71 -2.87 -17.05
C ASP A 14 2.83 -1.41 -16.61
N ASP A 15 3.57 -1.13 -15.54
CA ASP A 15 3.81 0.23 -15.08
C ASP A 15 4.65 1.05 -16.08
N PRO A 16 4.32 2.34 -16.30
CA PRO A 16 5.12 3.24 -17.11
C PRO A 16 6.59 3.32 -16.66
N LEU A 17 7.51 3.46 -17.62
CA LEU A 17 8.94 3.56 -17.33
C LEU A 17 9.28 4.69 -16.35
N VAL A 18 8.59 5.83 -16.47
CA VAL A 18 8.77 6.97 -15.55
C VAL A 18 8.38 6.62 -14.12
N ASP A 19 7.31 5.87 -13.91
CA ASP A 19 6.84 5.47 -12.58
C ASP A 19 7.84 4.48 -11.95
N ARG A 20 8.35 3.52 -12.74
CA ARG A 20 9.40 2.59 -12.30
C ARG A 20 10.69 3.30 -11.91
N LEU A 21 11.12 4.29 -12.70
CA LEU A 21 12.33 5.05 -12.41
C LEU A 21 12.18 5.88 -11.13
N MET A 22 11.05 6.58 -10.99
CA MET A 22 10.76 7.37 -9.79
C MET A 22 10.70 6.50 -8.54
N ARG A 23 10.08 5.31 -8.61
CA ARG A 23 10.09 4.35 -7.51
C ARG A 23 11.49 3.90 -7.14
N ARG A 24 12.36 3.57 -8.11
CA ARG A 24 13.75 3.19 -7.83
C ARG A 24 14.52 4.33 -7.15
N ALA A 25 14.34 5.56 -7.61
CA ALA A 25 14.98 6.72 -7.00
C ALA A 25 14.52 6.93 -5.54
N ILE A 26 13.21 6.91 -5.29
CA ILE A 26 12.64 7.02 -3.94
C ILE A 26 13.06 5.84 -3.07
N GLY A 27 13.06 4.63 -3.63
CA GLY A 27 13.48 3.40 -2.97
C GLY A 27 14.93 3.44 -2.50
N ALA A 28 15.83 4.06 -3.27
CA ALA A 28 17.21 4.26 -2.85
C ALA A 28 17.34 5.25 -1.68
N VAL A 29 16.55 6.33 -1.69
CA VAL A 29 16.58 7.35 -0.64
C VAL A 29 15.92 6.89 0.66
N LEU A 30 14.84 6.10 0.55
CA LEU A 30 14.03 5.62 1.68
C LEU A 30 14.21 4.13 1.93
N ALA A 31 15.36 3.56 1.53
CA ALA A 31 15.61 2.12 1.58
C ALA A 31 15.42 1.54 2.98
N GLU A 32 15.97 2.20 4.01
CA GLU A 32 15.87 1.74 5.40
C GLU A 32 14.43 1.78 5.92
N LEU A 33 13.66 2.82 5.57
CA LEU A 33 12.25 2.93 5.91
C LEU A 33 11.44 1.78 5.29
N TYR A 34 11.63 1.50 4.00
CA TYR A 34 10.92 0.40 3.34
C TYR A 34 11.36 -0.97 3.86
N ALA A 35 12.65 -1.13 4.23
CA ALA A 35 13.13 -2.34 4.87
C ALA A 35 12.52 -2.55 6.27
N ASP A 36 12.27 -1.47 7.02
CA ASP A 36 11.57 -1.54 8.30
C ASP A 36 10.10 -1.94 8.13
N LEU A 37 9.40 -1.35 7.15
CA LEU A 37 8.03 -1.75 6.81
C LEU A 37 7.93 -3.22 6.34
N ALA A 38 8.90 -3.68 5.54
CA ALA A 38 8.97 -5.08 5.14
C ALA A 38 9.19 -6.02 6.33
N ARG A 39 10.03 -5.64 7.31
CA ARG A 39 10.21 -6.39 8.55
C ARG A 39 8.93 -6.42 9.39
N MET A 40 8.23 -5.29 9.52
CA MET A 40 6.93 -5.24 10.20
C MET A 40 5.92 -6.18 9.52
N GLU A 41 5.81 -6.15 8.20
CA GLU A 41 4.91 -7.05 7.47
C GLU A 41 5.28 -8.53 7.61
N ALA A 42 6.57 -8.87 7.67
CA ALA A 42 7.02 -10.24 7.95
C ALA A 42 6.58 -10.72 9.35
N VAL A 43 6.71 -9.86 10.38
CA VAL A 43 6.21 -10.18 11.74
C VAL A 43 4.70 -10.42 11.74
N LEU A 44 3.94 -9.62 10.98
CA LEU A 44 2.51 -9.85 10.81
C LEU A 44 2.22 -11.18 10.13
N ALA A 45 2.92 -11.48 9.03
CA ALA A 45 2.76 -12.71 8.26
C ALA A 45 3.00 -13.97 9.10
N ASP A 46 3.97 -13.95 10.00
CA ASP A 46 4.28 -15.06 10.91
C ASP A 46 3.32 -15.17 12.11
N SER A 47 2.45 -14.17 12.32
CA SER A 47 1.49 -14.15 13.43
C SER A 47 0.23 -14.98 13.14
N ALA A 48 -0.45 -15.39 14.22
CA ALA A 48 -1.76 -16.05 14.13
C ALA A 48 -2.93 -15.08 13.87
N THR A 49 -2.69 -13.76 13.93
CA THR A 49 -3.73 -12.74 13.83
C THR A 49 -4.23 -12.57 12.39
N ASP A 50 -5.52 -12.22 12.24
CA ASP A 50 -6.05 -11.75 10.97
C ASP A 50 -5.61 -10.30 10.74
N TRP A 51 -4.58 -10.15 9.90
CA TRP A 51 -3.98 -8.86 9.59
C TRP A 51 -4.27 -8.42 8.15
N THR A 52 -4.22 -7.12 7.92
CA THR A 52 -4.25 -6.50 6.59
C THR A 52 -3.30 -5.33 6.59
N ALA A 53 -2.40 -5.26 5.61
CA ALA A 53 -1.44 -4.16 5.47
C ALA A 53 -1.86 -3.26 4.31
N VAL A 54 -2.38 -2.06 4.60
CA VAL A 54 -2.76 -1.09 3.58
C VAL A 54 -1.49 -0.41 3.06
N ARG A 55 -1.24 -0.46 1.75
CA ARG A 55 -0.03 0.02 1.09
C ARG A 55 -0.33 1.24 0.21
N PRO A 56 -0.44 2.46 0.77
CA PRO A 56 -0.61 3.67 -0.01
C PRO A 56 0.71 4.12 -0.69
N PRO A 57 0.64 4.89 -1.79
CA PRO A 57 1.74 5.66 -2.34
C PRO A 57 1.88 6.99 -1.56
N ARG A 58 2.41 8.04 -2.19
CA ARG A 58 2.57 9.36 -1.55
C ARG A 58 1.24 9.88 -1.00
N LEU A 59 1.22 10.17 0.30
CA LEU A 59 0.05 10.71 0.99
C LEU A 59 -0.15 12.20 0.69
N THR A 60 -1.40 12.60 0.50
CA THR A 60 -1.81 14.00 0.32
C THR A 60 -2.89 14.40 1.32
N ASP A 61 -3.09 15.71 1.50
CA ASP A 61 -4.14 16.27 2.35
C ASP A 61 -5.33 16.72 1.48
N GLY A 62 -6.20 15.75 1.17
CA GLY A 62 -7.43 15.96 0.40
C GLY A 62 -8.65 15.40 1.16
N PRO A 63 -9.88 15.70 0.68
CA PRO A 63 -11.09 15.18 1.29
C PRO A 63 -11.17 13.64 1.18
N CYS A 64 -12.02 13.04 2.01
CA CYS A 64 -12.47 11.66 1.81
C CYS A 64 -13.39 11.62 0.59
N THR A 65 -13.02 10.85 -0.42
CA THR A 65 -13.82 10.64 -1.63
C THR A 65 -14.46 9.26 -1.64
N GLY A 66 -13.83 8.27 -1.01
CA GLY A 66 -14.20 6.86 -1.14
C GLY A 66 -13.94 6.28 -2.54
N VAL A 67 -13.33 7.04 -3.46
CA VAL A 67 -13.11 6.67 -4.85
C VAL A 67 -11.60 6.52 -5.09
N TYR A 68 -11.15 5.28 -5.10
CA TYR A 68 -9.76 4.91 -5.38
C TYR A 68 -9.72 3.48 -5.94
N ARG A 69 -8.61 3.13 -6.57
CA ARG A 69 -8.34 1.78 -7.06
C ARG A 69 -7.75 0.96 -5.93
N LYS A 70 -8.15 -0.32 -5.83
CA LYS A 70 -7.72 -1.28 -4.81
C LYS A 70 -7.18 -2.53 -5.50
N VAL A 71 -6.02 -3.02 -5.06
CA VAL A 71 -5.47 -4.33 -5.48
C VAL A 71 -5.09 -5.13 -4.26
N VAL A 72 -5.75 -6.26 -4.05
CA VAL A 72 -5.43 -7.23 -2.99
C VAL A 72 -4.19 -8.03 -3.41
N GLY A 73 -3.23 -8.18 -2.50
CA GLY A 73 -1.97 -8.88 -2.76
C GLY A 73 -1.01 -8.10 -3.65
N GLY A 74 -1.31 -6.84 -4.00
CA GLY A 74 -0.50 -6.09 -4.96
C GLY A 74 -0.73 -4.58 -4.94
N THR A 75 -0.37 -3.94 -6.04
CA THR A 75 -0.33 -2.49 -6.17
C THR A 75 -1.16 -2.07 -7.40
N PRO A 76 -2.00 -1.02 -7.32
CA PRO A 76 -2.62 -0.47 -8.51
C PRO A 76 -1.58 0.09 -9.49
N ARG A 77 -1.80 -0.06 -10.79
CA ARG A 77 -0.96 0.57 -11.83
C ARG A 77 -0.81 2.08 -11.63
N SER A 78 0.36 2.65 -11.87
CA SER A 78 0.61 4.10 -11.74
C SER A 78 0.16 4.68 -10.39
N SER A 79 0.40 3.95 -9.30
CA SER A 79 0.10 4.39 -7.92
C SER A 79 1.01 5.53 -7.48
N ARG A 80 0.55 6.78 -7.68
CA ARG A 80 1.34 7.98 -7.36
C ARG A 80 0.91 8.64 -6.05
N THR A 81 -0.40 8.75 -5.81
CA THR A 81 -0.95 9.50 -4.68
C THR A 81 -2.25 8.92 -4.16
N VAL A 82 -2.55 9.19 -2.89
CA VAL A 82 -3.85 8.99 -2.26
C VAL A 82 -3.99 9.96 -1.06
N SER A 83 -5.19 10.44 -0.75
CA SER A 83 -5.40 11.29 0.44
C SER A 83 -5.33 10.47 1.72
N ARG A 84 -4.85 11.07 2.81
CA ARG A 84 -4.89 10.45 4.15
C ARG A 84 -6.31 10.05 4.57
N ALA A 85 -7.29 10.86 4.17
CA ALA A 85 -8.70 10.59 4.44
C ALA A 85 -9.19 9.33 3.72
N ASP A 86 -8.80 9.13 2.45
CA ASP A 86 -9.15 7.91 1.70
C ASP A 86 -8.38 6.68 2.18
N VAL A 87 -7.16 6.84 2.70
CA VAL A 87 -6.45 5.74 3.38
C VAL A 87 -7.22 5.30 4.63
N ALA A 88 -7.66 6.25 5.47
CA ALA A 88 -8.46 5.92 6.65
C ALA A 88 -9.79 5.25 6.27
N HIS A 89 -10.46 5.76 5.23
CA HIS A 89 -11.66 5.13 4.68
C HIS A 89 -11.39 3.69 4.22
N ALA A 90 -10.29 3.44 3.49
CA ALA A 90 -9.89 2.11 3.07
C ALA A 90 -9.59 1.18 4.24
N MET A 91 -8.87 1.67 5.26
CA MET A 91 -8.57 0.88 6.45
C MET A 91 -9.84 0.38 7.13
N LEU A 92 -10.85 1.23 7.29
CA LEU A 92 -12.15 0.85 7.87
C LEU A 92 -12.89 -0.15 6.99
N ALA A 93 -12.94 0.10 5.68
CA ALA A 93 -13.62 -0.79 4.73
C ALA A 93 -12.99 -2.19 4.64
N LEU A 94 -11.70 -2.33 4.97
CA LEU A 94 -10.97 -3.59 4.91
C LEU A 94 -11.09 -4.45 6.18
N ILE A 95 -11.61 -3.91 7.29
CA ILE A 95 -11.74 -4.67 8.55
C ILE A 95 -12.63 -5.90 8.36
N ASP A 96 -13.72 -5.75 7.60
CA ASP A 96 -14.72 -6.79 7.39
C ASP A 96 -14.59 -7.51 6.03
N ASP A 97 -13.51 -7.27 5.28
CA ASP A 97 -13.28 -7.86 3.94
C ASP A 97 -12.46 -9.16 4.05
N PRO A 98 -13.06 -10.36 3.90
CA PRO A 98 -12.33 -11.63 4.03
C PRO A 98 -11.23 -11.79 2.97
N ALA A 99 -11.37 -11.15 1.81
CA ALA A 99 -10.34 -11.21 0.77
C ALA A 99 -9.06 -10.45 1.18
N ALA A 100 -9.15 -9.55 2.17
CA ALA A 100 -8.03 -8.76 2.66
C ALA A 100 -7.28 -9.40 3.83
N VAL A 101 -7.77 -10.52 4.35
CA VAL A 101 -7.16 -11.24 5.46
C VAL A 101 -5.82 -11.83 5.03
N LYS A 102 -4.78 -11.53 5.81
CA LYS A 102 -3.37 -11.88 5.56
C LYS A 102 -2.85 -11.38 4.22
N GLN A 103 -3.33 -10.22 3.78
CA GLN A 103 -2.91 -9.59 2.53
C GLN A 103 -2.34 -8.19 2.75
N GLY A 104 -1.38 -7.84 1.91
CA GLY A 104 -1.07 -6.44 1.63
C GLY A 104 -2.01 -5.92 0.55
N VAL A 105 -2.61 -4.75 0.76
CA VAL A 105 -3.62 -4.16 -0.13
C VAL A 105 -3.16 -2.79 -0.60
N GLY A 106 -2.81 -2.67 -1.87
CA GLY A 106 -2.44 -1.41 -2.48
C GLY A 106 -3.66 -0.56 -2.80
N ILE A 107 -3.58 0.74 -2.49
CA ILE A 107 -4.62 1.73 -2.79
C ILE A 107 -4.01 2.97 -3.43
N ALA A 108 -4.63 3.49 -4.48
CA ALA A 108 -4.21 4.73 -5.13
C ALA A 108 -5.34 5.31 -5.99
N TYR A 109 -5.25 6.60 -6.32
CA TYR A 109 -6.09 7.20 -7.36
C TYR A 109 -5.73 6.66 -8.73
#